data_AF-D3E577-F1
#
_entry.id   AF-D3E577-F1
#
_cell.length_a   1.000
_cell.length_b   1.000
_cell.length_c   1.000
_cell.angle_alpha   90.00
_cell.angle_beta   90.00
_cell.angle_gamma   90.00
#
_symmetry.space_group_name_H-M   'P 1'
#
loop_
_entity.id
_entity.type
_entity.pdbx_description
1 polymer ?
#
loop_
_entity_poly.entity_id
_entity_poly.type
_entity_poly.pdbx_seq_one_letter_code
_entity_poly.pdbx_strand_id
1 'polypeptide(L)'
;MSNNDIIVSLDIGTSKVRAIIGEVNNGTFNIIGVGSADSEGIRKGAIVDIDQTVQSIRSAVDHAERMVGIQISEVYVGISGNHIGLQSSHGVVAVSNEDREIGEEDIDRVLKAAEVVALPPDREIIDVVAKQFVVDGLEGISDPRGMIGVRLEVEATIITGAKTAIHNLLRCVEKSGLKVKDLVLIPLGAGQLALSKDEKTMGSVLVDVGAGSTTLAVFEGGSIAATSTLPVGGDFVTNDIAYGLRTLTDQAEKVKLKYGCALIESAAHEVTFKVTRIGSNVDKEFTQEDLAAIIEPRVQEIFQLVRQEIKRLGYSELPGGYILTGGTMSMPGVLQVAQNELATSVRIAVPDFIGVRDPGYCSGVGILHNAIRNVRVRNTGGSNNSSGNSKKPVNRAKQQNPVAATQETSQKPGFIERLKKMFSEFI
;
A
#
# COMPACT_ATOMS: atom_id res chain seq x y z
N MET A 1 30.99 -8.59 0.31
CA MET A 1 29.56 -8.83 0.05
C MET A 1 28.95 -7.46 -0.19
N SER A 2 28.41 -7.24 -1.38
CA SER A 2 27.73 -5.99 -1.73
C SER A 2 26.61 -5.75 -0.72
N ASN A 3 26.56 -4.54 -0.16
CA ASN A 3 25.58 -4.14 0.84
C ASN A 3 24.24 -3.94 0.13
N ASN A 4 23.52 -5.03 -0.14
CA ASN A 4 22.22 -4.99 -0.79
C ASN A 4 21.17 -4.62 0.27
N ASP A 5 20.46 -3.52 0.04
CA ASP A 5 19.40 -3.09 0.93
C ASP A 5 18.17 -3.98 0.72
N ILE A 6 17.88 -4.78 1.75
CA ILE A 6 16.67 -5.60 1.82
C ILE A 6 15.54 -4.76 2.38
N ILE A 7 14.41 -4.76 1.69
CA ILE A 7 13.19 -4.08 2.11
C ILE A 7 12.07 -5.11 2.14
N VAL A 8 11.31 -5.12 3.23
CA VAL A 8 10.21 -6.06 3.43
C VAL A 8 8.91 -5.28 3.53
N SER A 9 7.93 -5.69 2.75
CA SER A 9 6.54 -5.23 2.88
C SER A 9 5.68 -6.27 3.57
N LEU A 10 4.74 -5.81 4.39
CA LEU A 10 3.77 -6.62 5.09
C LEU A 10 2.36 -6.09 4.77
N ASP A 11 1.60 -6.90 4.03
CA ASP A 11 0.19 -6.67 3.72
C ASP A 11 -0.67 -7.60 4.57
N ILE A 12 -1.51 -7.01 5.42
CA ILE A 12 -2.34 -7.73 6.40
C ILE A 12 -3.80 -7.66 5.95
N GLY A 13 -4.17 -8.53 5.01
CA GLY A 13 -5.51 -8.60 4.43
C GLY A 13 -6.46 -9.52 5.20
N THR A 14 -7.77 -9.39 4.94
CA THR A 14 -8.81 -10.22 5.61
C THR A 14 -8.69 -11.72 5.33
N SER A 15 -8.26 -12.13 4.13
CA SER A 15 -8.11 -13.55 3.78
C SER A 15 -6.67 -14.05 3.92
N LYS A 16 -5.69 -13.20 3.61
CA LYS A 16 -4.27 -13.57 3.59
C LYS A 16 -3.41 -12.47 4.19
N VAL A 17 -2.42 -12.87 4.97
CA VAL A 17 -1.26 -12.03 5.28
C VAL A 17 -0.15 -12.38 4.31
N ARG A 18 0.53 -11.36 3.76
CA ARG A 18 1.61 -11.51 2.79
C ARG A 18 2.83 -10.70 3.22
N ALA A 19 3.97 -11.35 3.30
CA ALA A 19 5.27 -10.73 3.48
C ALA A 19 6.06 -10.85 2.16
N ILE A 20 6.48 -9.73 1.58
CA ILE A 20 7.23 -9.72 0.33
C ILE A 20 8.59 -9.05 0.57
N ILE A 21 9.65 -9.76 0.23
CA ILE A 21 11.04 -9.35 0.39
C ILE A 21 11.56 -8.87 -0.96
N GLY A 22 11.93 -7.59 -1.01
CA GLY A 22 12.59 -6.96 -2.13
C GLY A 22 14.06 -6.72 -1.85
N GLU A 23 14.87 -6.84 -2.91
CA GLU A 23 16.27 -6.45 -2.93
C GLU A 23 16.47 -5.30 -3.92
N VAL A 24 17.18 -4.27 -3.48
CA VAL A 24 17.59 -3.16 -4.35
C VAL A 24 19.04 -3.34 -4.74
N ASN A 25 19.31 -3.53 -6.03
CA ASN A 25 20.65 -3.64 -6.58
C ASN A 25 20.82 -2.72 -7.79
N ASN A 26 21.79 -1.80 -7.75
CA ASN A 26 22.12 -0.88 -8.84
C ASN A 26 20.91 -0.13 -9.43
N GLY A 27 19.97 0.29 -8.59
CA GLY A 27 18.75 0.99 -9.04
C GLY A 27 17.67 0.09 -9.65
N THR A 28 17.90 -1.21 -9.75
CA THR A 28 16.88 -2.22 -10.07
C THR A 28 16.33 -2.83 -8.78
N PHE A 29 15.03 -3.11 -8.77
CA PHE A 29 14.32 -3.74 -7.66
C PHE A 29 13.88 -5.13 -8.11
N ASN A 30 14.22 -6.15 -7.34
CA ASN A 30 13.81 -7.52 -7.58
C ASN A 30 13.12 -8.07 -6.33
N ILE A 31 12.14 -8.94 -6.54
CA ILE A 31 11.52 -9.71 -5.46
C ILE A 31 12.33 -10.99 -5.29
N ILE A 32 12.84 -11.22 -4.08
CA ILE A 32 13.69 -12.36 -3.77
C ILE A 32 12.98 -13.41 -2.90
N GLY A 33 11.90 -13.01 -2.22
CA GLY A 33 11.14 -13.93 -1.36
C GLY A 33 9.72 -13.46 -1.12
N VAL A 34 8.81 -14.42 -0.95
CA VAL A 34 7.41 -14.20 -0.68
C VAL A 34 6.97 -15.22 0.37
N GLY A 35 6.34 -14.74 1.43
CA GLY A 35 5.64 -15.56 2.39
C GLY A 35 4.17 -15.18 2.42
N SER A 36 3.31 -16.18 2.57
CA SER A 36 1.88 -15.99 2.73
C SER A 36 1.31 -16.99 3.73
N ALA A 37 0.33 -16.54 4.49
CA ALA A 37 -0.45 -17.35 5.42
C ALA A 37 -1.93 -16.96 5.36
N ASP A 38 -2.81 -17.89 5.73
CA ASP A 38 -4.22 -17.58 5.98
C ASP A 38 -4.33 -16.56 7.12
N SER A 39 -5.21 -15.57 6.93
CA SER A 39 -5.46 -14.55 7.93
C SER A 39 -6.62 -14.97 8.81
N GLU A 40 -6.37 -14.97 10.11
CA GLU A 40 -7.38 -15.10 11.15
C GLU A 40 -7.40 -13.83 12.00
N GLY A 41 -8.55 -13.53 12.62
CA GLY A 41 -8.69 -12.34 13.48
C GLY A 41 -8.92 -11.01 12.76
N ILE A 42 -9.15 -11.01 11.44
CA ILE A 42 -9.52 -9.82 10.66
C ILE A 42 -10.89 -10.02 10.04
N ARG A 43 -11.74 -8.99 10.08
CA ARG A 43 -13.06 -9.00 9.44
C ARG A 43 -13.32 -7.66 8.76
N LYS A 44 -13.68 -7.71 7.48
CA LYS A 44 -14.02 -6.51 6.68
C LYS A 44 -12.93 -5.42 6.76
N GLY A 45 -11.66 -5.83 6.73
CA GLY A 45 -10.51 -4.93 6.83
C GLY A 45 -10.19 -4.39 8.24
N ALA A 46 -10.93 -4.81 9.29
CA ALA A 46 -10.66 -4.41 10.67
C ALA A 46 -10.14 -5.59 11.51
N ILE A 47 -9.15 -5.33 12.35
CA ILE A 47 -8.62 -6.32 13.30
C ILE A 47 -9.64 -6.50 14.43
N VAL A 48 -10.14 -7.72 14.60
CA VAL A 48 -11.10 -8.10 15.64
C VAL A 48 -10.49 -9.03 16.70
N ASP A 49 -9.41 -9.74 16.36
CA ASP A 49 -8.62 -10.57 17.29
C ASP A 49 -7.13 -10.36 17.04
N ILE A 50 -6.46 -9.77 18.03
CA ILE A 50 -5.03 -9.41 17.96
C ILE A 50 -4.16 -10.66 17.90
N ASP A 51 -4.45 -11.68 18.69
CA ASP A 51 -3.54 -12.80 18.90
C ASP A 51 -3.61 -13.78 17.70
N GLN A 52 -4.80 -13.98 17.11
CA GLN A 52 -4.94 -14.69 15.83
C GLN A 52 -4.19 -13.94 14.70
N THR A 53 -4.34 -12.61 14.62
CA THR A 53 -3.64 -11.79 13.62
C THR A 53 -2.12 -11.91 13.77
N VAL A 54 -1.61 -11.88 15.00
CA VAL A 54 -0.17 -12.07 15.30
C VAL A 54 0.32 -13.43 14.79
N GLN A 55 -0.46 -14.50 14.97
CA GLN A 55 -0.08 -15.83 14.50
C GLN A 55 -0.03 -15.91 12.96
N SER A 56 -0.99 -15.29 12.27
CA SER A 56 -0.99 -15.18 10.81
C SER A 56 0.22 -14.37 10.29
N ILE A 57 0.58 -13.27 10.96
CA ILE A 57 1.77 -12.47 10.60
C ILE A 57 3.04 -13.30 10.76
N ARG A 58 3.24 -13.95 11.91
CA ARG A 58 4.42 -14.82 12.14
C ARG A 58 4.53 -15.91 11.09
N SER A 59 3.41 -16.58 10.79
CA SER A 59 3.40 -17.66 9.79
C SER A 59 3.80 -17.17 8.39
N ALA A 60 3.32 -15.99 7.98
CA ALA A 60 3.70 -15.39 6.69
C ALA A 60 5.18 -14.98 6.67
N VAL A 61 5.68 -14.38 7.76
CA VAL A 61 7.07 -13.95 7.89
C VAL A 61 8.01 -15.15 7.90
N ASP A 62 7.73 -16.18 8.71
CA ASP A 62 8.51 -17.42 8.78
C ASP A 62 8.60 -18.12 7.42
N HIS A 63 7.55 -18.03 6.61
CA HIS A 63 7.55 -18.56 5.24
C HIS A 63 8.50 -17.75 4.35
N ALA A 64 8.44 -16.42 4.42
CA ALA A 64 9.32 -15.55 3.64
C ALA A 64 10.80 -15.70 4.05
N GLU A 65 11.08 -15.77 5.36
CA GLU A 65 12.43 -15.99 5.92
C GLU A 65 13.03 -17.31 5.45
N ARG A 66 12.26 -18.41 5.52
CA ARG A 66 12.72 -19.73 5.05
C ARG A 66 13.03 -19.77 3.56
N MET A 67 12.31 -18.99 2.75
CA MET A 67 12.51 -18.95 1.30
C MET A 67 13.87 -18.33 0.93
N VAL A 68 14.34 -17.34 1.69
CA VAL A 68 15.54 -16.55 1.38
C VAL A 68 16.72 -16.86 2.32
N GLY A 69 16.46 -17.47 3.47
CA GLY A 69 17.49 -17.79 4.48
C GLY A 69 17.96 -16.55 5.27
N ILE A 70 17.09 -15.56 5.46
CA ILE A 70 17.39 -14.34 6.22
C ILE A 70 16.39 -14.15 7.37
N GLN A 71 16.77 -13.35 8.36
CA GLN A 71 15.85 -12.89 9.42
C GLN A 71 15.30 -11.50 9.09
N ILE A 72 13.99 -11.35 9.21
CA ILE A 72 13.26 -10.10 9.02
C ILE A 72 13.08 -9.44 10.38
N SER A 73 13.63 -8.23 10.53
CA SER A 73 13.49 -7.44 11.76
C SER A 73 12.65 -6.17 11.58
N GLU A 74 12.67 -5.58 10.38
CA GLU A 74 11.98 -4.35 10.02
C GLU A 74 11.06 -4.56 8.82
N VAL A 75 9.84 -4.01 8.89
CA VAL A 75 8.85 -4.10 7.82
C VAL A 75 8.17 -2.76 7.55
N TYR A 76 7.82 -2.53 6.28
CA TYR A 76 6.86 -1.51 5.86
C TYR A 76 5.47 -2.14 5.85
N VAL A 77 4.52 -1.53 6.55
CA VAL A 77 3.20 -2.13 6.75
C VAL A 77 2.14 -1.38 5.96
N GLY A 78 1.32 -2.12 5.22
CA GLY A 78 0.19 -1.56 4.50
C GLY A 78 -0.94 -1.17 5.45
N ILE A 79 -1.51 0.02 5.24
CA ILE A 79 -2.74 0.45 5.91
C ILE A 79 -3.79 0.89 4.88
N SER A 80 -5.04 0.50 5.11
CA SER A 80 -6.21 0.97 4.36
C SER A 80 -7.47 0.79 5.19
N GLY A 81 -8.58 1.40 4.75
CA GLY A 81 -9.89 1.22 5.36
C GLY A 81 -10.66 2.52 5.56
N ASN A 82 -11.91 2.39 6.03
CA ASN A 82 -12.84 3.51 6.22
C ASN A 82 -12.45 4.55 7.26
N HIS A 83 -11.46 4.23 8.09
CA HIS A 83 -10.91 5.15 9.08
C HIS A 83 -9.90 6.13 8.47
N ILE A 84 -9.49 5.91 7.21
CA ILE A 84 -8.56 6.77 6.48
C ILE A 84 -9.29 7.97 5.90
N GLY A 85 -8.69 9.16 6.02
CA GLY A 85 -9.18 10.39 5.43
C GLY A 85 -8.05 11.15 4.75
N LEU A 86 -8.38 11.83 3.66
CA LEU A 86 -7.47 12.72 2.94
C LEU A 86 -7.90 14.17 3.18
N GLN A 87 -6.93 15.03 3.46
CA GLN A 87 -7.15 16.47 3.61
C GLN A 87 -6.09 17.25 2.85
N SER A 88 -6.50 18.26 2.09
CA SER A 88 -5.54 19.16 1.45
C SER A 88 -4.93 20.09 2.49
N SER A 89 -3.63 20.32 2.37
CA SER A 89 -2.88 21.24 3.22
C SER A 89 -1.87 22.01 2.39
N HIS A 90 -1.45 23.15 2.94
CA HIS A 90 -0.51 24.05 2.30
C HIS A 90 0.55 24.46 3.33
N GLY A 91 1.82 24.33 2.96
CA GLY A 91 2.96 24.72 3.79
C GLY A 91 3.79 25.78 3.09
N VAL A 92 4.34 26.72 3.86
CA VAL A 92 5.18 27.81 3.34
C VAL A 92 6.39 28.02 4.24
N VAL A 93 7.57 28.13 3.64
CA VAL A 93 8.82 28.46 4.33
C VAL A 93 9.68 29.41 3.51
N ALA A 94 10.55 30.16 4.19
CA ALA A 94 11.62 30.90 3.54
C ALA A 94 12.84 29.99 3.36
N VAL A 95 13.47 30.06 2.18
CA VAL A 95 14.70 29.31 1.87
C VAL A 95 15.82 29.82 2.76
N SER A 96 16.48 28.92 3.50
CA SER A 96 17.45 29.32 4.53
C SER A 96 18.89 29.46 4.02
N ASN A 97 19.21 28.91 2.86
CA ASN A 97 20.58 28.90 2.35
C ASN A 97 21.03 30.30 1.88
N GLU A 98 22.31 30.61 2.09
CA GLU A 98 22.88 31.92 1.74
C GLU A 98 22.85 32.19 0.23
N ASP A 99 23.02 31.15 -0.58
CA ASP A 99 22.92 31.15 -2.03
C ASP A 99 21.46 31.08 -2.54
N ARG A 100 20.50 30.94 -1.63
CA ARG A 100 19.07 30.74 -1.90
C ARG A 100 18.77 29.49 -2.73
N GLU A 101 19.69 28.54 -2.77
CA GLU A 101 19.44 27.23 -3.39
C GLU A 101 18.58 26.39 -2.44
N ILE A 102 17.51 25.80 -2.98
CA ILE A 102 16.60 24.96 -2.22
C ILE A 102 17.26 23.61 -1.96
N GLY A 103 17.52 23.34 -0.68
CA GLY A 103 18.09 22.08 -0.19
C GLY A 103 17.04 21.11 0.38
N GLU A 104 17.50 19.92 0.76
CA GLU A 104 16.68 18.91 1.45
C GLU A 104 16.08 19.45 2.76
N GLU A 105 16.83 20.28 3.49
CA GLU A 105 16.34 20.88 4.74
C GLU A 105 15.15 21.82 4.51
N ASP A 106 15.14 22.58 3.42
CA ASP A 106 14.02 23.43 3.05
C ASP A 106 12.77 22.60 2.74
N ILE A 107 12.95 21.48 2.03
CA ILE A 107 11.87 20.55 1.67
C ILE A 107 11.30 19.88 2.92
N ASP A 108 12.16 19.41 3.83
CA ASP A 108 11.69 18.86 5.11
C ASP A 108 10.91 19.90 5.92
N ARG A 109 11.36 21.16 5.93
CA ARG A 109 10.70 22.24 6.68
C ARG A 109 9.35 22.59 6.05
N VAL A 110 9.25 22.68 4.72
CA VAL A 110 7.98 23.00 4.05
C VAL A 110 6.96 21.88 4.21
N LEU A 111 7.39 20.61 4.15
CA LEU A 111 6.52 19.46 4.41
C LEU A 111 6.02 19.44 5.85
N LYS A 112 6.90 19.71 6.83
CA LYS A 112 6.48 19.86 8.24
C LYS A 112 5.53 21.04 8.46
N ALA A 113 5.71 22.14 7.74
CA ALA A 113 4.78 23.27 7.80
C ALA A 113 3.40 22.85 7.29
N ALA A 114 3.33 22.00 6.27
CA ALA A 114 2.07 21.44 5.79
C ALA A 114 1.43 20.45 6.78
N GLU A 115 2.18 19.81 7.69
CA GLU A 115 1.63 18.93 8.74
C GLU A 115 0.84 19.69 9.84
N VAL A 116 0.98 21.02 9.93
CA VAL A 116 0.36 21.84 10.99
C VAL A 116 -1.14 22.07 10.69
N VAL A 117 -1.94 21.02 10.91
CA VAL A 117 -3.40 21.06 10.76
C VAL A 117 -4.10 20.69 12.06
N ALA A 118 -5.28 21.29 12.30
CA ALA A 118 -6.13 20.92 13.41
C ALA A 118 -6.76 19.55 13.14
N LEU A 119 -6.39 18.54 13.92
CA LEU A 119 -6.97 17.20 13.85
C LEU A 119 -7.87 16.92 15.06
N PRO A 120 -8.98 16.19 14.85
CA PRO A 120 -9.72 15.61 15.95
C PRO A 120 -8.81 14.75 16.86
N PRO A 121 -9.08 14.68 18.17
CA PRO A 121 -8.19 14.01 19.12
C PRO A 121 -8.05 12.50 18.89
N ASP A 122 -9.01 11.88 18.19
CA ASP A 122 -9.06 10.47 17.84
C ASP A 122 -8.35 10.14 16.51
N ARG A 123 -7.80 11.13 15.80
CA ARG A 123 -7.08 10.95 14.54
C ARG A 123 -5.61 11.34 14.62
N GLU A 124 -4.81 10.73 13.76
CA GLU A 124 -3.39 11.03 13.60
C GLU A 124 -2.97 11.04 12.13
N ILE A 125 -1.87 11.75 11.84
CA ILE A 125 -1.26 11.82 10.52
C ILE A 125 -0.47 10.53 10.29
N ILE A 126 -0.75 9.89 9.17
CA ILE A 126 -0.02 8.70 8.71
C ILE A 126 1.12 9.14 7.79
N ASP A 127 0.82 9.99 6.80
CA ASP A 127 1.78 10.41 5.77
C ASP A 127 1.35 11.75 5.13
N VAL A 128 2.29 12.43 4.49
CA VAL A 128 2.08 13.67 3.75
C VAL A 128 2.63 13.53 2.34
N VAL A 129 1.73 13.62 1.36
CA VAL A 129 2.06 13.48 -0.06
C VAL A 129 2.06 14.85 -0.72
N ALA A 130 3.23 15.34 -1.12
CA ALA A 130 3.34 16.55 -1.93
C ALA A 130 2.64 16.34 -3.29
N LYS A 131 1.69 17.22 -3.62
CA LYS A 131 1.09 17.30 -4.96
C LYS A 131 1.99 18.10 -5.89
N GLN A 132 2.41 19.27 -5.42
CA GLN A 132 3.33 20.15 -6.11
C GLN A 132 4.06 21.07 -5.13
N PHE A 133 5.19 21.58 -5.58
CA PHE A 133 5.92 22.67 -4.97
C PHE A 133 5.69 23.95 -5.76
N VAL A 134 5.76 25.08 -5.05
CA VAL A 134 5.70 26.41 -5.64
C VAL A 134 6.93 27.18 -5.21
N VAL A 135 7.70 27.72 -6.15
CA VAL A 135 8.92 28.49 -5.87
C VAL A 135 8.72 29.91 -6.37
N ASP A 136 8.70 30.88 -5.45
CA ASP A 136 8.47 32.30 -5.74
C ASP A 136 7.22 32.57 -6.63
N GLY A 137 6.17 31.78 -6.44
CA GLY A 137 4.90 31.87 -7.18
C GLY A 137 4.85 31.06 -8.49
N LEU A 138 5.93 30.36 -8.87
CA LEU A 138 5.93 29.43 -9.99
C LEU A 138 5.39 28.06 -9.54
N GLU A 139 4.23 27.67 -10.04
CA GLU A 139 3.56 26.39 -9.77
C GLU A 139 4.05 25.25 -10.70
N GLY A 140 3.60 24.02 -10.43
CA GLY A 140 3.84 22.85 -11.27
C GLY A 140 5.20 22.16 -11.05
N ILE A 141 5.90 22.49 -9.97
CA ILE A 141 7.23 21.94 -9.68
C ILE A 141 7.07 20.63 -8.92
N SER A 142 7.55 19.52 -9.49
CA SER A 142 7.52 18.21 -8.79
C SER A 142 8.70 18.03 -7.83
N ASP A 143 9.85 18.62 -8.13
CA ASP A 143 11.07 18.53 -7.33
C ASP A 143 11.80 19.87 -7.37
N PRO A 144 11.81 20.65 -6.27
CA PRO A 144 12.40 21.98 -6.25
C PRO A 144 13.90 21.97 -5.91
N ARG A 145 14.51 20.79 -5.69
CA ARG A 145 15.92 20.68 -5.29
C ARG A 145 16.84 21.30 -6.34
N GLY A 146 17.75 22.16 -5.87
CA GLY A 146 18.68 22.89 -6.73
C GLY A 146 18.08 24.09 -7.46
N MET A 147 16.79 24.38 -7.28
CA MET A 147 16.20 25.64 -7.74
C MET A 147 16.58 26.78 -6.79
N ILE A 148 16.74 27.98 -7.33
CA ILE A 148 17.00 29.19 -6.53
C ILE A 148 15.67 29.88 -6.26
N GLY A 149 15.40 30.20 -5.00
CA GLY A 149 14.19 30.92 -4.61
C GLY A 149 14.25 31.52 -3.23
N VAL A 150 13.37 32.48 -2.94
CA VAL A 150 13.25 33.08 -1.60
C VAL A 150 12.16 32.39 -0.79
N ARG A 151 11.06 32.03 -1.46
CA ARG A 151 9.88 31.41 -0.86
C ARG A 151 9.63 30.05 -1.48
N LEU A 152 9.57 29.02 -0.65
CA LEU A 152 9.18 27.67 -1.02
C LEU A 152 7.84 27.35 -0.38
N GLU A 153 6.90 26.90 -1.20
CA GLU A 153 5.58 26.44 -0.76
C GLU A 153 5.35 25.01 -1.24
N VAL A 154 4.46 24.30 -0.54
CA VAL A 154 4.02 22.98 -0.93
C VAL A 154 2.51 22.89 -0.83
N GLU A 155 1.89 22.37 -1.88
CA GLU A 155 0.53 21.87 -1.80
C GLU A 155 0.59 20.37 -1.56
N ALA A 156 0.01 19.92 -0.46
CA ALA A 156 0.12 18.54 -0.02
C ALA A 156 -1.25 17.92 0.29
N THR A 157 -1.30 16.60 0.24
CA THR A 157 -2.38 15.79 0.79
C THR A 157 -1.89 15.16 2.08
N ILE A 158 -2.53 15.50 3.19
CA ILE A 158 -2.34 14.84 4.46
C ILE A 158 -3.23 13.61 4.49
N ILE A 159 -2.62 12.47 4.80
CA ILE A 159 -3.28 11.21 5.03
C ILE A 159 -3.46 11.05 6.54
N THR A 160 -4.70 10.90 6.98
CA THR A 160 -5.05 10.74 8.40
C THR A 160 -5.74 9.41 8.63
N GLY A 161 -5.63 8.85 9.83
CA GLY A 161 -6.34 7.64 10.24
C GLY A 161 -6.85 7.73 11.67
N ALA A 162 -7.78 6.84 12.04
CA ALA A 162 -8.19 6.70 13.44
C ALA A 162 -7.07 6.06 14.27
N LYS A 163 -6.69 6.70 15.38
CA LYS A 163 -5.60 6.25 16.26
C LYS A 163 -5.77 4.81 16.71
N THR A 164 -6.99 4.41 17.08
CA THR A 164 -7.27 3.04 17.55
C THR A 164 -6.95 2.00 16.48
N ALA A 165 -7.29 2.25 15.22
CA ALA A 165 -7.03 1.31 14.13
C ALA A 165 -5.53 1.17 13.86
N ILE A 166 -4.82 2.29 13.83
CA ILE A 166 -3.36 2.32 13.63
C ILE A 166 -2.65 1.64 14.80
N HIS A 167 -2.99 1.98 16.04
CA HIS A 167 -2.39 1.36 17.23
C HIS A 167 -2.62 -0.15 17.27
N ASN A 168 -3.81 -0.64 16.91
CA ASN A 168 -4.07 -2.08 16.84
C ASN A 168 -3.20 -2.76 15.77
N LEU A 169 -3.04 -2.15 14.60
CA LEU A 169 -2.16 -2.63 13.53
C LEU A 169 -0.71 -2.69 14.00
N LEU A 170 -0.18 -1.59 14.54
CA LEU A 170 1.19 -1.52 15.05
C LEU A 170 1.43 -2.58 16.13
N ARG A 171 0.49 -2.72 17.07
CA ARG A 171 0.58 -3.70 18.16
C ARG A 171 0.62 -5.14 17.65
N CYS A 172 -0.15 -5.49 16.63
CA CYS A 172 -0.09 -6.81 15.99
C CYS A 172 1.29 -7.09 15.38
N VAL A 173 1.88 -6.10 14.71
CA VAL A 173 3.20 -6.25 14.09
C VAL A 173 4.30 -6.36 15.14
N GLU A 174 4.28 -5.50 16.17
CA GLU A 174 5.25 -5.53 17.28
C GLU A 174 5.17 -6.83 18.09
N LYS A 175 3.97 -7.30 18.43
CA LYS A 175 3.77 -8.59 19.11
C LYS A 175 4.27 -9.78 18.27
N SER A 176 4.34 -9.62 16.95
CA SER A 176 4.89 -10.64 16.05
C SER A 176 6.43 -10.71 16.10
N GLY A 177 7.10 -9.78 16.80
CA GLY A 177 8.56 -9.73 16.91
C GLY A 177 9.21 -8.81 15.86
N LEU A 178 8.41 -8.02 15.15
CA LEU A 178 8.86 -7.14 14.07
C LEU A 178 8.85 -5.67 14.51
N LYS A 179 9.68 -4.85 13.90
CA LYS A 179 9.63 -3.39 14.02
C LYS A 179 8.97 -2.79 12.78
N VAL A 180 8.03 -1.89 13.00
CA VAL A 180 7.43 -1.11 11.90
C VAL A 180 8.37 0.03 11.54
N LYS A 181 8.86 0.02 10.30
CA LYS A 181 9.74 1.07 9.78
C LYS A 181 8.93 2.29 9.33
N ASP A 182 7.85 2.03 8.61
CA ASP A 182 6.90 3.03 8.17
C ASP A 182 5.54 2.41 7.83
N LEU A 183 4.49 3.23 7.81
CA LEU A 183 3.16 2.86 7.33
C LEU A 183 2.99 3.36 5.90
N VAL A 184 2.45 2.52 5.03
CA VAL A 184 2.17 2.90 3.64
C VAL A 184 0.68 2.77 3.38
N LEU A 185 0.06 3.85 2.91
CA LEU A 185 -1.31 3.80 2.43
C LEU A 185 -1.38 2.87 1.21
N ILE A 186 -2.06 1.73 1.35
CA ILE A 186 -2.14 0.69 0.30
C ILE A 186 -2.59 1.26 -1.04
N PRO A 187 -3.72 2.00 -1.15
CA PRO A 187 -4.12 2.55 -2.45
C PRO A 187 -3.09 3.49 -3.08
N LEU A 188 -2.31 4.22 -2.27
CA LEU A 188 -1.22 5.06 -2.78
C LEU A 188 -0.09 4.21 -3.36
N GLY A 189 0.37 3.20 -2.62
CA GLY A 189 1.42 2.29 -3.07
C GLY A 189 1.00 1.46 -4.30
N ALA A 190 -0.19 0.87 -4.24
CA ALA A 190 -0.77 0.11 -5.34
C ALA A 190 -0.99 0.99 -6.57
N GLY A 191 -1.47 2.23 -6.42
CA GLY A 191 -1.61 3.18 -7.52
C GLY A 191 -0.27 3.57 -8.15
N GLN A 192 0.82 3.63 -7.37
CA GLN A 192 2.15 3.87 -7.93
C GLN A 192 2.60 2.76 -8.88
N LEU A 193 2.25 1.51 -8.55
CA LEU A 193 2.59 0.32 -9.32
C LEU A 193 1.64 0.08 -10.50
N ALA A 194 0.33 0.20 -10.28
CA ALA A 194 -0.72 -0.25 -11.18
C ALA A 194 -1.08 0.79 -12.26
N LEU A 195 -0.95 2.08 -11.95
CA LEU A 195 -1.40 3.17 -12.82
C LEU A 195 -0.24 3.80 -13.57
N SER A 196 -0.44 4.07 -14.87
CA SER A 196 0.45 4.88 -15.68
C SER A 196 0.44 6.34 -15.25
N LYS A 197 1.42 7.13 -15.69
CA LYS A 197 1.45 8.58 -15.42
C LYS A 197 0.25 9.28 -16.04
N ASP A 198 -0.15 8.88 -17.24
CA ASP A 198 -1.26 9.48 -17.97
C ASP A 198 -2.61 9.17 -17.28
N GLU A 199 -2.80 7.93 -16.80
CA GLU A 199 -4.00 7.55 -16.04
C GLU A 199 -4.13 8.34 -14.74
N LYS A 200 -3.02 8.60 -14.03
CA LYS A 200 -3.03 9.45 -12.82
C LYS A 200 -3.32 10.91 -13.13
N THR A 201 -2.87 11.39 -14.29
CA THR A 201 -2.98 12.79 -14.69
C THR A 201 -4.38 13.10 -15.21
N MET A 202 -4.90 12.28 -16.11
CA MET A 202 -6.21 12.46 -16.74
C MET A 202 -7.40 12.22 -15.81
N GLY A 203 -7.20 11.47 -14.73
CA GLY A 203 -8.29 11.05 -13.84
C GLY A 203 -8.59 9.56 -14.00
N SER A 204 -8.35 8.75 -12.97
CA SER A 204 -8.66 7.31 -12.97
C SER A 204 -9.07 6.80 -11.60
N VAL A 205 -9.72 5.63 -11.56
CA VAL A 205 -10.11 4.95 -10.32
C VAL A 205 -9.33 3.65 -10.19
N LEU A 206 -8.57 3.51 -9.11
CA LEU A 206 -8.05 2.22 -8.68
C LEU A 206 -9.07 1.53 -7.76
N VAL A 207 -9.42 0.28 -8.08
CA VAL A 207 -10.35 -0.55 -7.32
C VAL A 207 -9.66 -1.83 -6.88
N ASP A 208 -9.40 -1.99 -5.59
CA ASP A 208 -8.86 -3.22 -4.99
C ASP A 208 -9.99 -4.03 -4.36
N VAL A 209 -10.42 -5.10 -5.02
CA VAL A 209 -11.47 -6.01 -4.52
C VAL A 209 -10.81 -7.17 -3.77
N GLY A 210 -10.63 -6.97 -2.47
CA GLY A 210 -10.15 -7.98 -1.54
C GLY A 210 -11.23 -8.99 -1.14
N ALA A 211 -10.95 -9.75 -0.08
CA ALA A 211 -11.88 -10.74 0.46
C ALA A 211 -13.01 -10.07 1.27
N GLY A 212 -12.67 -9.33 2.33
CA GLY A 212 -13.66 -8.70 3.21
C GLY A 212 -14.09 -7.29 2.80
N SER A 213 -13.37 -6.65 1.88
CA SER A 213 -13.57 -5.24 1.54
C SER A 213 -13.08 -4.90 0.14
N THR A 214 -13.64 -3.83 -0.42
CA THR A 214 -13.25 -3.23 -1.70
C THR A 214 -12.75 -1.81 -1.44
N THR A 215 -11.49 -1.52 -1.74
CA THR A 215 -10.90 -0.20 -1.56
C THR A 215 -10.86 0.55 -2.87
N LEU A 216 -11.26 1.82 -2.83
CA LEU A 216 -11.34 2.73 -3.96
C LEU A 216 -10.35 3.87 -3.75
N ALA A 217 -9.62 4.23 -4.79
CA ALA A 217 -8.82 5.44 -4.80
C ALA A 217 -8.96 6.16 -6.14
N VAL A 218 -9.26 7.45 -6.06
CA VAL A 218 -9.34 8.33 -7.22
C VAL A 218 -8.01 9.06 -7.36
N PHE A 219 -7.43 9.01 -8.55
CA PHE A 219 -6.23 9.75 -8.91
C PHE A 219 -6.58 10.81 -9.93
N GLU A 220 -6.16 12.05 -9.71
CA GLU A 220 -6.36 13.19 -10.61
C GLU A 220 -5.19 14.17 -10.46
N GLY A 221 -4.77 14.82 -11.54
CA GLY A 221 -3.65 15.77 -11.50
C GLY A 221 -2.33 15.12 -11.05
N GLY A 222 -2.17 13.81 -11.27
CA GLY A 222 -0.95 13.07 -10.93
C GLY A 222 -0.86 12.59 -9.47
N SER A 223 -1.86 12.91 -8.63
CA SER A 223 -1.87 12.58 -7.19
C SER A 223 -3.17 11.90 -6.77
N ILE A 224 -3.19 11.33 -5.55
CA ILE A 224 -4.41 10.77 -4.99
C ILE A 224 -5.34 11.91 -4.53
N ALA A 225 -6.59 11.90 -5.02
CA ALA A 225 -7.57 12.93 -4.75
C ALA A 225 -8.62 12.49 -3.71
N ALA A 226 -9.04 11.23 -3.76
CA ALA A 226 -10.00 10.65 -2.82
C ALA A 226 -9.70 9.18 -2.56
N THR A 227 -10.15 8.67 -1.41
CA THR A 227 -10.12 7.25 -1.07
C THR A 227 -11.38 6.88 -0.29
N SER A 228 -11.87 5.65 -0.46
CA SER A 228 -12.98 5.09 0.30
C SER A 228 -12.89 3.56 0.36
N THR A 229 -13.54 2.93 1.33
CA THR A 229 -13.58 1.47 1.43
C THR A 229 -15.01 0.96 1.62
N LEU A 230 -15.43 0.06 0.75
CA LEU A 230 -16.71 -0.63 0.90
C LEU A 230 -16.50 -1.95 1.67
N PRO A 231 -17.30 -2.26 2.70
CA PRO A 231 -17.16 -3.49 3.49
C PRO A 231 -17.78 -4.72 2.78
N VAL A 232 -17.51 -4.85 1.48
CA VAL A 232 -17.95 -5.92 0.58
C VAL A 232 -16.76 -6.39 -0.27
N GLY A 233 -16.67 -7.68 -0.55
CA GLY A 233 -15.57 -8.27 -1.32
C GLY A 233 -15.85 -9.74 -1.64
N GLY A 234 -14.79 -10.49 -1.96
CA GLY A 234 -14.88 -11.92 -2.32
C GLY A 234 -15.52 -12.84 -1.28
N ASP A 235 -15.55 -12.46 0.01
CA ASP A 235 -16.22 -13.24 1.07
C ASP A 235 -17.74 -13.30 0.85
N PHE A 236 -18.33 -12.24 0.27
CA PHE A 236 -19.76 -12.25 -0.05
C PHE A 236 -20.07 -13.24 -1.17
N VAL A 237 -19.18 -13.36 -2.15
CA VAL A 237 -19.29 -14.39 -3.20
C VAL A 237 -19.24 -15.78 -2.56
N THR A 238 -18.30 -16.02 -1.66
CA THR A 238 -18.18 -17.31 -0.94
C THR A 238 -19.43 -17.62 -0.12
N ASN A 239 -19.98 -16.63 0.57
CA ASN A 239 -21.21 -16.80 1.36
C ASN A 239 -22.40 -17.16 0.46
N ASP A 240 -22.58 -16.47 -0.67
CA ASP A 240 -23.66 -16.78 -1.61
C ASP A 240 -23.53 -18.19 -2.18
N ILE A 241 -22.32 -18.64 -2.51
CA ILE A 241 -22.04 -20.02 -2.92
C ILE A 241 -22.42 -21.01 -1.82
N ALA A 242 -22.03 -20.72 -0.56
CA ALA A 242 -22.35 -21.58 0.57
C ALA A 242 -23.87 -21.74 0.75
N TYR A 243 -24.63 -20.64 0.63
CA TYR A 243 -26.09 -20.66 0.71
C TYR A 243 -26.73 -21.35 -0.51
N GLY A 244 -26.31 -21.00 -1.73
CA GLY A 244 -26.87 -21.52 -2.97
C GLY A 244 -26.65 -23.03 -3.13
N LEU A 245 -25.44 -23.51 -2.83
CA LEU A 245 -25.10 -24.94 -2.89
C LEU A 245 -25.47 -25.71 -1.63
N ARG A 246 -25.80 -25.00 -0.53
CA ARG A 246 -26.09 -25.54 0.82
C ARG A 246 -24.92 -26.33 1.38
N THR A 247 -23.73 -25.73 1.35
CA THR A 247 -22.47 -26.32 1.81
C THR A 247 -21.77 -25.44 2.84
N LEU A 248 -20.72 -25.96 3.46
CA LEU A 248 -19.90 -25.23 4.43
C LEU A 248 -19.08 -24.14 3.73
N THR A 249 -18.84 -23.01 4.39
CA THR A 249 -18.08 -21.87 3.85
C THR A 249 -16.70 -22.28 3.34
N ASP A 250 -15.98 -23.14 4.05
CA ASP A 250 -14.65 -23.62 3.61
C ASP A 250 -14.71 -24.43 2.32
N GLN A 251 -15.81 -25.18 2.11
CA GLN A 251 -16.02 -25.92 0.86
C GLN A 251 -16.46 -24.97 -0.27
N ALA A 252 -17.30 -23.99 0.05
CA ALA A 252 -17.68 -22.94 -0.90
C ALA A 252 -16.46 -22.15 -1.38
N GLU A 253 -15.50 -21.82 -0.50
CA GLU A 253 -14.26 -21.13 -0.89
C GLU A 253 -13.42 -21.98 -1.83
N LYS A 254 -13.25 -23.28 -1.51
CA LYS A 254 -12.51 -24.22 -2.37
C LYS A 254 -13.16 -24.35 -3.75
N VAL A 255 -14.49 -24.42 -3.79
CA VAL A 255 -15.26 -24.46 -5.05
C VAL A 255 -15.11 -23.16 -5.82
N LYS A 256 -15.21 -21.99 -5.16
CA LYS A 256 -15.01 -20.67 -5.76
C LYS A 256 -13.63 -20.55 -6.41
N LEU A 257 -12.57 -20.92 -5.68
CA LEU A 257 -11.20 -20.83 -6.19
C LEU A 257 -10.91 -21.79 -7.34
N LYS A 258 -11.52 -22.98 -7.33
CA LYS A 258 -11.23 -24.03 -8.32
C LYS A 258 -12.11 -23.96 -9.58
N TYR A 259 -13.38 -23.59 -9.42
CA TYR A 259 -14.39 -23.66 -10.47
C TYR A 259 -15.08 -22.31 -10.73
N GLY A 260 -14.80 -21.27 -9.95
CA GLY A 260 -15.49 -19.99 -10.09
C GLY A 260 -15.33 -19.35 -11.48
N CYS A 261 -16.45 -18.86 -12.00
CA CYS A 261 -16.51 -18.00 -13.18
C CYS A 261 -17.55 -16.92 -12.90
N ALA A 262 -17.19 -15.67 -13.16
CA ALA A 262 -18.05 -14.52 -12.87
C ALA A 262 -19.01 -14.18 -14.01
N LEU A 263 -18.88 -14.80 -15.18
CA LEU A 263 -19.78 -14.60 -16.31
C LEU A 263 -20.36 -15.95 -16.75
N ILE A 264 -21.68 -16.10 -16.68
CA ILE A 264 -22.41 -17.34 -17.02
C ILE A 264 -22.11 -17.75 -18.46
N GLU A 265 -22.10 -16.81 -19.40
CA GLU A 265 -21.81 -17.09 -20.82
C GLU A 265 -20.40 -17.65 -21.08
N SER A 266 -19.48 -17.46 -20.14
CA SER A 266 -18.10 -17.98 -20.20
C SER A 266 -17.89 -19.24 -19.37
N ALA A 267 -18.93 -19.76 -18.70
CA ALA A 267 -18.85 -20.98 -17.92
C ALA A 267 -18.84 -22.22 -18.84
N ALA A 268 -17.96 -23.18 -18.54
CA ALA A 268 -17.87 -24.42 -19.30
C ALA A 268 -18.96 -25.41 -18.84
N HIS A 269 -19.91 -25.73 -19.72
CA HIS A 269 -21.03 -26.64 -19.41
C HIS A 269 -20.58 -28.06 -19.04
N GLU A 270 -19.46 -28.52 -19.61
CA GLU A 270 -18.91 -29.86 -19.37
C GLU A 270 -18.21 -30.01 -18.02
N VAL A 271 -17.89 -28.90 -17.34
CA VAL A 271 -17.19 -28.93 -16.05
C VAL A 271 -18.21 -29.17 -14.93
N THR A 272 -18.17 -30.36 -14.33
CA THR A 272 -18.95 -30.70 -13.15
C THR A 272 -18.09 -30.91 -11.90
N PHE A 273 -18.70 -30.73 -10.74
CA PHE A 273 -18.06 -30.98 -9.46
C PHE A 273 -19.09 -31.42 -8.41
N LYS A 274 -18.60 -32.10 -7.37
CA LYS A 274 -19.44 -32.59 -6.26
C LYS A 274 -19.24 -31.73 -5.02
N VAL A 275 -20.34 -31.47 -4.34
CA VAL A 275 -20.38 -30.71 -3.09
C VAL A 275 -21.21 -31.45 -2.06
N THR A 276 -20.62 -31.67 -0.88
CA THR A 276 -21.33 -32.24 0.26
C THR A 276 -22.32 -31.24 0.83
N ARG A 277 -23.59 -31.66 0.96
CA ARG A 277 -24.64 -30.81 1.53
C ARG A 277 -24.69 -30.87 3.04
N ILE A 278 -24.88 -29.71 3.65
CA ILE A 278 -25.10 -29.58 5.10
C ILE A 278 -26.31 -30.43 5.52
N GLY A 279 -26.15 -31.17 6.63
CA GLY A 279 -27.23 -31.91 7.28
C GLY A 279 -27.64 -33.23 6.64
N SER A 280 -27.07 -33.61 5.49
CA SER A 280 -27.38 -34.89 4.83
C SER A 280 -26.16 -35.75 4.52
N ASN A 281 -24.94 -35.23 4.59
CA ASN A 281 -23.69 -35.92 4.16
C ASN A 281 -23.80 -36.54 2.74
N VAL A 282 -24.75 -36.07 1.94
CA VAL A 282 -24.94 -36.49 0.55
C VAL A 282 -24.20 -35.51 -0.34
N ASP A 283 -23.36 -36.06 -1.22
CA ASP A 283 -22.74 -35.30 -2.29
C ASP A 283 -23.75 -35.05 -3.40
N LYS A 284 -23.91 -33.78 -3.77
CA LYS A 284 -24.66 -33.39 -4.95
C LYS A 284 -23.71 -32.89 -6.02
N GLU A 285 -23.95 -33.29 -7.26
CA GLU A 285 -23.22 -32.80 -8.42
C GLU A 285 -23.84 -31.48 -8.93
N PHE A 286 -22.97 -30.55 -9.32
CA PHE A 286 -23.28 -29.24 -9.88
C PHE A 286 -22.36 -28.96 -11.07
N THR A 287 -22.82 -28.09 -11.98
CA THR A 287 -22.05 -27.61 -13.12
C THR A 287 -21.33 -26.29 -12.79
N GLN A 288 -20.34 -25.91 -13.60
CA GLN A 288 -19.73 -24.57 -13.50
C GLN A 288 -20.75 -23.45 -13.80
N GLU A 289 -21.74 -23.71 -14.64
CA GLU A 289 -22.83 -22.78 -14.95
C GLU A 289 -23.73 -22.54 -13.73
N ASP A 290 -24.10 -23.60 -12.98
CA ASP A 290 -24.83 -23.47 -11.71
C ASP A 290 -24.09 -22.56 -10.72
N LEU A 291 -22.76 -22.66 -10.70
CA LEU A 291 -21.91 -21.83 -9.86
C LEU A 291 -21.85 -20.38 -10.36
N ALA A 292 -21.67 -20.17 -11.67
CA ALA A 292 -21.64 -18.85 -12.28
C ALA A 292 -22.97 -18.10 -12.08
N ALA A 293 -24.11 -18.81 -12.10
CA ALA A 293 -25.43 -18.24 -11.81
C ALA A 293 -25.57 -17.68 -10.38
N ILE A 294 -24.72 -18.10 -9.45
CA ILE A 294 -24.64 -17.55 -8.09
C ILE A 294 -23.60 -16.42 -8.03
N ILE A 295 -22.47 -16.58 -8.70
CA ILE A 295 -21.34 -15.65 -8.64
C ILE A 295 -21.64 -14.34 -9.39
N GLU A 296 -22.16 -14.42 -10.62
CA GLU A 296 -22.32 -13.27 -11.50
C GLU A 296 -23.15 -12.14 -10.86
N PRO A 297 -24.35 -12.40 -10.27
CA PRO A 297 -25.13 -11.34 -9.63
C PRO A 297 -24.40 -10.65 -8.47
N ARG A 298 -23.59 -11.40 -7.70
CA ARG A 298 -22.81 -10.82 -6.60
C ARG A 298 -21.67 -9.95 -7.12
N VAL A 299 -20.99 -10.38 -8.17
CA VAL A 299 -19.91 -9.59 -8.79
C VAL A 299 -20.49 -8.32 -9.43
N GLN A 300 -21.66 -8.41 -10.07
CA GLN A 300 -22.40 -7.25 -10.57
C GLN A 300 -22.71 -6.27 -9.45
N GLU A 301 -23.27 -6.74 -8.33
CA GLU A 301 -23.59 -5.90 -7.17
C GLU A 301 -22.36 -5.18 -6.61
N ILE A 302 -21.21 -5.87 -6.51
CA ILE A 302 -19.95 -5.24 -6.07
C ILE A 302 -19.61 -4.05 -6.98
N PHE A 303 -19.65 -4.21 -8.30
CA PHE A 303 -19.31 -3.11 -9.22
C PHE A 303 -20.38 -2.00 -9.27
N GLN A 304 -21.65 -2.33 -9.04
CA GLN A 304 -22.70 -1.33 -8.86
C GLN A 304 -22.46 -0.47 -7.62
N LEU A 305 -22.07 -1.10 -6.49
CA LEU A 305 -21.70 -0.39 -5.27
C LEU A 305 -20.45 0.47 -5.48
N VAL A 306 -19.44 -0.03 -6.19
CA VAL A 306 -18.26 0.76 -6.58
C VAL A 306 -18.68 2.01 -7.37
N ARG A 307 -19.52 1.86 -8.39
CA ARG A 307 -20.00 2.98 -9.20
C ARG A 307 -20.79 4.00 -8.39
N GLN A 308 -21.66 3.53 -7.49
CA GLN A 308 -22.42 4.39 -6.57
C GLN A 308 -21.50 5.17 -5.64
N GLU A 309 -20.46 4.51 -5.11
CA GLU A 309 -19.52 5.13 -4.19
C GLU A 309 -18.65 6.19 -4.85
N ILE A 310 -18.18 5.96 -6.09
CA ILE A 310 -17.45 6.97 -6.86
C ILE A 310 -18.31 8.21 -7.11
N LYS A 311 -19.60 8.03 -7.43
CA LYS A 311 -20.56 9.14 -7.54
C LYS A 311 -20.76 9.87 -6.20
N ARG A 312 -20.84 9.13 -5.08
CA ARG A 312 -20.96 9.71 -3.73
C ARG A 312 -19.74 10.56 -3.37
N LEU A 313 -18.54 10.18 -3.82
CA LEU A 313 -17.31 10.95 -3.66
C LEU A 313 -17.26 12.20 -4.56
N GLY A 314 -18.25 12.40 -5.44
CA GLY A 314 -18.34 13.56 -6.32
C GLY A 314 -17.68 13.38 -7.69
N TYR A 315 -17.25 12.16 -8.03
CA TYR A 315 -16.60 11.88 -9.30
C TYR A 315 -17.55 11.16 -10.26
N SER A 316 -17.51 11.55 -11.53
CA SER A 316 -18.25 10.91 -12.62
C SER A 316 -17.40 10.98 -13.88
N GLU A 317 -17.38 9.90 -14.66
CA GLU A 317 -16.79 9.89 -16.01
C GLU A 317 -15.30 10.27 -16.05
N LEU A 318 -14.50 9.60 -15.21
CA LEU A 318 -13.04 9.76 -15.21
C LEU A 318 -12.44 9.17 -16.52
N PRO A 319 -11.72 9.97 -17.34
CA PRO A 319 -11.25 9.54 -18.67
C PRO A 319 -10.30 8.34 -18.65
N GLY A 320 -9.49 8.20 -17.61
CA GLY A 320 -8.59 7.06 -17.40
C GLY A 320 -9.29 5.76 -17.00
N GLY A 321 -10.61 5.79 -16.76
CA GLY A 321 -11.41 4.62 -16.46
C GLY A 321 -11.09 3.97 -15.11
N TYR A 322 -11.38 2.68 -15.01
CA TYR A 322 -11.18 1.86 -13.81
C TYR A 322 -10.04 0.87 -14.01
N ILE A 323 -9.14 0.84 -13.04
CA ILE A 323 -8.05 -0.12 -12.95
C ILE A 323 -8.36 -1.02 -11.75
N LEU A 324 -8.60 -2.29 -12.03
CA LEU A 324 -9.01 -3.27 -11.04
C LEU A 324 -7.81 -4.07 -10.54
N THR A 325 -7.81 -4.41 -9.26
CA THR A 325 -6.81 -5.27 -8.62
C THR A 325 -7.44 -6.03 -7.44
N GLY A 326 -6.66 -6.84 -6.75
CA GLY A 326 -7.10 -7.61 -5.60
C GLY A 326 -7.44 -9.05 -5.94
N GLY A 327 -7.43 -9.93 -4.94
CA GLY A 327 -7.52 -11.39 -5.16
C GLY A 327 -8.81 -11.83 -5.86
N THR A 328 -9.90 -11.07 -5.78
CA THR A 328 -11.14 -11.39 -6.49
C THR A 328 -11.00 -11.23 -8.01
N MET A 329 -10.07 -10.38 -8.47
CA MET A 329 -9.84 -10.14 -9.89
C MET A 329 -9.15 -11.30 -10.61
N SER A 330 -8.63 -12.28 -9.86
CA SER A 330 -8.09 -13.52 -10.45
C SER A 330 -9.19 -14.48 -10.96
N MET A 331 -10.47 -14.21 -10.66
CA MET A 331 -11.58 -15.02 -11.12
C MET A 331 -11.90 -14.76 -12.61
N PRO A 332 -12.02 -15.81 -13.45
CA PRO A 332 -12.42 -15.68 -14.85
C PRO A 332 -13.76 -14.94 -15.03
N GLY A 333 -13.91 -14.17 -16.11
CA GLY A 333 -15.15 -13.46 -16.45
C GLY A 333 -15.38 -12.13 -15.72
N VAL A 334 -14.61 -11.84 -14.66
CA VAL A 334 -14.80 -10.62 -13.84
C VAL A 334 -14.59 -9.33 -14.64
N LEU A 335 -13.63 -9.33 -15.58
CA LEU A 335 -13.35 -8.15 -16.39
C LEU A 335 -14.56 -7.76 -17.24
N GLN A 336 -15.23 -8.74 -17.86
CA GLN A 336 -16.41 -8.51 -18.70
C GLN A 336 -17.58 -7.97 -17.88
N VAL A 337 -17.83 -8.56 -16.70
CA VAL A 337 -18.86 -8.06 -15.79
C VAL A 337 -18.57 -6.62 -15.39
N ALA A 338 -17.32 -6.31 -15.04
CA ALA A 338 -16.92 -4.95 -14.68
C ALA A 338 -17.12 -3.95 -15.82
N GLN A 339 -16.77 -4.33 -17.06
CA GLN A 339 -16.98 -3.48 -18.25
C GLN A 339 -18.46 -3.18 -18.47
N ASN A 340 -19.34 -4.17 -18.28
CA ASN A 340 -20.79 -4.01 -18.42
C ASN A 340 -21.36 -3.07 -17.33
N GLU A 341 -20.98 -3.27 -16.06
CA GLU A 341 -21.56 -2.51 -14.94
C GLU A 341 -21.01 -1.07 -14.84
N LEU A 342 -19.72 -0.89 -15.10
CA LEU A 342 -19.03 0.40 -14.98
C LEU A 342 -19.20 1.26 -16.24
N ALA A 343 -19.53 0.67 -17.39
CA ALA A 343 -19.82 1.35 -18.65
C ALA A 343 -18.72 2.35 -19.09
N THR A 344 -17.46 1.99 -18.88
CA THR A 344 -16.28 2.78 -19.28
C THR A 344 -15.08 1.85 -19.52
N SER A 345 -13.90 2.41 -19.81
CA SER A 345 -12.65 1.66 -19.90
C SER A 345 -12.33 0.97 -18.57
N VAL A 346 -12.11 -0.34 -18.63
CA VAL A 346 -11.74 -1.16 -17.47
C VAL A 346 -10.60 -2.09 -17.85
N ARG A 347 -9.59 -2.18 -16.99
CA ARG A 347 -8.52 -3.19 -17.10
C ARG A 347 -8.13 -3.73 -15.73
N ILE A 348 -7.56 -4.93 -15.71
CA ILE A 348 -6.98 -5.53 -14.49
C ILE A 348 -5.48 -5.21 -14.46
N ALA A 349 -4.99 -4.73 -13.31
CA ALA A 349 -3.58 -4.58 -13.03
C ALA A 349 -3.02 -5.85 -12.38
N VAL A 350 -1.88 -6.30 -12.87
CA VAL A 350 -1.12 -7.44 -12.37
C VAL A 350 0.33 -6.98 -12.23
N PRO A 351 1.02 -7.26 -11.11
CA PRO A 351 2.42 -6.90 -10.98
C PRO A 351 3.28 -7.79 -11.90
N ASP A 352 4.33 -7.23 -12.52
CA ASP A 352 5.14 -7.96 -13.51
C ASP A 352 6.32 -8.75 -12.89
N PHE A 353 6.40 -8.82 -11.56
CA PHE A 353 7.51 -9.49 -10.88
C PHE A 353 7.28 -11.01 -10.78
N ILE A 354 8.33 -11.78 -11.08
CA ILE A 354 8.33 -13.23 -10.98
C ILE A 354 7.94 -13.65 -9.56
N GLY A 355 7.08 -14.67 -9.44
CA GLY A 355 6.61 -15.20 -8.16
C GLY A 355 5.41 -14.48 -7.56
N VAL A 356 5.03 -13.31 -8.08
CA VAL A 356 3.87 -12.54 -7.57
C VAL A 356 2.94 -12.06 -8.68
N ARG A 357 3.00 -12.62 -9.90
CA ARG A 357 2.17 -12.23 -11.07
C ARG A 357 0.70 -12.60 -10.91
N ASP A 358 0.06 -12.05 -9.90
CA ASP A 358 -1.36 -12.22 -9.57
C ASP A 358 -1.89 -10.89 -8.97
N PRO A 359 -3.11 -10.45 -9.35
CA PRO A 359 -3.72 -9.21 -8.84
C PRO A 359 -3.77 -9.10 -7.31
N GLY A 360 -3.84 -10.24 -6.60
CA GLY A 360 -3.84 -10.29 -5.14
C GLY A 360 -2.53 -9.86 -4.49
N TYR A 361 -1.43 -9.71 -5.24
CA TYR A 361 -0.15 -9.24 -4.73
C TYR A 361 0.14 -7.75 -5.00
N CYS A 362 -0.68 -7.06 -5.79
CA CYS A 362 -0.48 -5.64 -6.12
C CYS A 362 -0.32 -4.75 -4.88
N SER A 363 -1.09 -5.01 -3.82
CA SER A 363 -1.05 -4.23 -2.56
C SER A 363 0.29 -4.40 -1.85
N GLY A 364 0.74 -5.65 -1.64
CA GLY A 364 2.07 -5.95 -1.09
C GLY A 364 3.22 -5.36 -1.91
N VAL A 365 3.21 -5.60 -3.23
CA VAL A 365 4.26 -5.08 -4.13
C VAL A 365 4.22 -3.54 -4.20
N GLY A 366 3.03 -2.94 -4.12
CA GLY A 366 2.85 -1.50 -4.09
C GLY A 366 3.44 -0.84 -2.84
N ILE A 367 3.29 -1.47 -1.67
CA ILE A 367 3.94 -1.04 -0.42
C ILE A 367 5.46 -1.05 -0.59
N LEU A 368 5.99 -2.17 -1.09
CA LEU A 368 7.42 -2.36 -1.31
C LEU A 368 7.99 -1.32 -2.31
N HIS A 369 7.29 -1.11 -3.42
CA HIS A 369 7.68 -0.15 -4.46
C HIS A 369 7.69 1.29 -3.92
N ASN A 370 6.68 1.66 -3.12
CA ASN A 370 6.60 2.96 -2.47
C ASN A 370 7.78 3.18 -1.50
N ALA A 371 8.05 2.19 -0.64
CA ALA A 371 9.15 2.24 0.31
C ALA A 371 10.52 2.42 -0.40
N ILE A 372 10.78 1.66 -1.47
CA ILE A 372 12.03 1.76 -2.25
C ILE A 372 12.17 3.17 -2.86
N ARG A 373 11.09 3.74 -3.38
CA ARG A 373 11.10 5.08 -3.96
C ARG A 373 11.46 6.13 -2.90
N ASN A 374 10.86 6.06 -1.72
CA ASN A 374 11.13 7.00 -0.64
C ASN A 374 12.58 6.91 -0.12
N VAL A 375 13.14 5.70 -0.05
CA VAL A 375 14.56 5.49 0.30
C VAL A 375 15.49 6.11 -0.74
N ARG A 376 15.20 5.97 -2.04
CA ARG A 376 16.03 6.56 -3.12
C ARG A 376 16.01 8.09 -3.11
N VAL A 377 14.85 8.69 -2.90
CA VAL A 377 14.72 10.15 -2.81
C VAL A 377 15.60 10.69 -1.69
N ARG A 378 15.64 10.01 -0.54
CA ARG A 378 16.50 10.38 0.60
C ARG A 378 17.99 10.16 0.34
N ASN A 379 18.38 9.06 -0.31
CA ASN A 379 19.79 8.75 -0.56
C ASN A 379 20.43 9.60 -1.67
N THR A 380 19.65 10.04 -2.66
CA THR A 380 20.14 10.93 -3.73
C THR A 380 20.45 12.35 -3.25
N GLY A 381 19.88 12.79 -2.12
CA GLY A 381 20.23 14.06 -1.47
C GLY A 381 21.49 14.00 -0.57
N GLY A 382 22.01 12.81 -0.26
CA GLY A 382 23.13 12.63 0.68
C GLY A 382 24.50 12.36 0.07
N SER A 383 24.60 12.22 -1.26
CA SER A 383 25.84 11.79 -1.92
C SER A 383 26.23 12.74 -3.05
N ASN A 384 26.72 13.92 -2.70
CA ASN A 384 27.58 14.72 -3.58
C ASN A 384 28.40 15.70 -2.72
N ASN A 385 29.38 15.18 -1.98
CA ASN A 385 30.52 15.98 -1.55
C ASN A 385 31.72 15.10 -1.17
N SER A 386 32.39 14.52 -2.17
CA SER A 386 33.82 14.18 -2.07
C SER A 386 34.42 13.83 -3.42
N SER A 387 34.68 14.84 -4.25
CA SER A 387 35.64 14.73 -5.36
C SER A 387 36.39 16.06 -5.57
N GLY A 388 36.97 16.56 -4.48
CA GLY A 388 37.90 17.69 -4.48
C GLY A 388 39.36 17.24 -4.64
N ASN A 389 39.79 17.18 -5.90
CA ASN A 389 41.14 17.43 -6.42
C ASN A 389 42.37 17.26 -5.49
N SER A 390 43.15 16.21 -5.71
CA SER A 390 44.44 15.97 -5.06
C SER A 390 45.56 16.85 -5.62
N LYS A 391 46.12 17.75 -4.80
CA LYS A 391 47.49 18.27 -4.93
C LYS A 391 48.25 18.11 -3.61
N LYS A 392 49.29 17.27 -3.64
CA LYS A 392 50.41 17.19 -2.67
C LYS A 392 51.37 18.39 -2.86
N PRO A 393 52.41 18.61 -2.02
CA PRO A 393 52.82 17.97 -0.75
C PRO A 393 53.22 18.97 0.38
N VAL A 394 53.58 18.47 1.58
CA VAL A 394 54.94 18.56 2.21
C VAL A 394 54.87 18.18 3.71
N ASN A 395 55.83 17.33 4.11
CA ASN A 395 56.09 16.83 5.47
C ASN A 395 56.65 17.89 6.43
N ARG A 396 56.16 17.91 7.69
CA ARG A 396 57.05 18.03 8.87
C ARG A 396 56.36 17.54 10.14
N ALA A 397 57.08 16.73 10.90
CA ALA A 397 56.65 16.07 12.14
C ALA A 397 56.74 16.99 13.38
N LYS A 398 55.81 16.81 14.35
CA LYS A 398 56.10 16.52 15.78
C LYS A 398 54.83 16.47 16.67
N GLN A 399 54.69 15.33 17.35
CA GLN A 399 54.33 15.09 18.78
C GLN A 399 52.98 15.51 19.42
N GLN A 400 52.41 14.47 20.07
CA GLN A 400 51.61 14.37 21.32
C GLN A 400 50.07 14.16 21.24
N ASN A 401 49.66 13.00 21.79
CA ASN A 401 48.32 12.43 22.00
C ASN A 401 47.59 13.08 23.22
N PRO A 402 46.37 12.62 23.61
CA PRO A 402 45.12 12.52 22.84
C PRO A 402 43.93 13.14 23.62
N VAL A 403 42.87 13.59 22.94
CA VAL A 403 41.54 13.67 23.57
C VAL A 403 40.51 13.19 22.55
N ALA A 404 39.85 12.08 22.90
CA ALA A 404 38.73 11.53 22.17
C ALA A 404 37.51 12.45 22.35
N ALA A 405 36.99 12.95 21.23
CA ALA A 405 35.64 13.51 21.16
C ALA A 405 34.91 12.74 20.05
N THR A 406 33.96 11.92 20.49
CA THR A 406 33.05 11.13 19.67
C THR A 406 32.20 12.10 18.84
N GLN A 407 32.33 12.06 17.52
CA GLN A 407 31.39 12.72 16.61
C GLN A 407 30.12 11.86 16.56
N GLU A 408 29.07 12.31 17.22
CA GLU A 408 27.72 11.81 17.00
C GLU A 408 27.29 12.21 15.59
N THR A 409 27.11 11.20 14.74
CA THR A 409 26.44 11.34 13.46
C THR A 409 24.95 11.49 13.73
N SER A 410 24.41 12.66 13.44
CA SER A 410 22.99 12.97 13.58
C SER A 410 22.16 12.21 12.55
N GLN A 411 21.76 10.98 12.89
CA GLN A 411 20.67 10.29 12.23
C GLN A 411 19.34 10.88 12.72
N LYS A 412 18.42 11.20 11.78
CA LYS A 412 17.07 11.65 12.15
C LYS A 412 16.32 10.53 12.89
N PRO A 413 15.46 10.87 13.86
CA PRO A 413 14.75 9.88 14.64
C PRO A 413 13.60 9.26 13.84
N GLY A 414 13.41 7.94 13.96
CA GLY A 414 12.25 7.24 13.40
C GLY A 414 10.92 7.69 14.03
N PHE A 415 9.78 7.34 13.42
CA PHE A 415 8.43 7.66 13.92
C PHE A 415 8.26 7.37 15.43
N ILE A 416 8.87 6.28 15.92
CA ILE A 416 8.88 5.88 17.33
C ILE A 416 9.68 6.84 18.23
N GLU A 417 10.77 7.45 17.76
CA GLU A 417 11.49 8.47 18.53
C GLU A 417 10.76 9.82 18.58
N ARG A 418 9.97 10.15 17.54
CA ARG A 418 9.02 11.27 17.63
C ARG A 418 7.96 11.01 18.70
N LEU A 419 7.47 9.77 18.80
CA LEU A 419 6.53 9.35 19.85
C LEU A 419 7.17 9.44 21.25
N LYS A 420 8.42 8.97 21.41
CA LYS A 420 9.16 9.06 22.68
C LYS A 420 9.43 10.50 23.11
N LYS A 421 9.76 11.41 22.18
CA LYS A 421 9.94 12.84 22.48
C LYS A 421 8.65 13.51 22.97
N MET A 422 7.51 13.10 22.45
CA MET A 422 6.19 13.62 22.88
C MET A 422 5.82 13.19 24.31
N PHE A 423 6.21 11.97 24.72
CA PHE A 423 5.98 11.49 26.09
C PHE A 423 6.94 12.11 27.12
N SER A 424 8.14 12.54 26.72
CA SER A 424 9.07 13.24 27.62
C SER A 424 8.69 14.70 27.89
N GLU A 425 7.79 15.31 27.10
CA GLU A 425 7.29 16.68 27.34
C GLU A 425 6.05 16.73 28.26
N PHE A 426 5.58 15.57 28.76
CA PHE A 426 4.38 15.45 29.62
C PHE A 426 4.65 14.84 31.01
N ILE A 427 5.90 14.82 31.49
CA ILE A 427 6.26 14.53 32.88
C ILE A 427 6.95 15.73 33.53
#